data_AF-A0A645IAP5-F1
#
_entry.id   AF-A0A645IAP5-F1
#
_cell.length_a   1.000
_cell.length_b   1.000
_cell.length_c   1.000
_cell.angle_alpha   90.00
_cell.angle_beta   90.00
_cell.angle_gamma   90.00
#
_symmetry.space_group_name_H-M   'P 1'
#
loop_
_entity.id
_entity.type
_entity.pdbx_description
1 polymer ?
#
loop_
_entity_poly.entity_id
_entity_poly.type
_entity_poly.pdbx_seq_one_letter_code
_entity_poly.pdbx_strand_id
1 'polypeptide(L)'
;MLLELDAQPFLDAGLDPEKLPDQFSYNGELLTVGIDLGDNALGATALAAYEQIVELKREHIGYHMAMDHYGVNFGDGNMFEWAKDVGTNDKDIVFVLEPKPFIDAGVRPDEVDGWLFAKVETMDDKGKTVEVDKLLKPFDLQ
;
A
#
# COMPACT_ATOMS: atom_id res chain seq x y z
N MET A 1 1.77 1.13 12.39
CA MET A 1 1.74 2.16 11.34
C MET A 1 0.66 1.74 10.40
N LEU A 2 -0.19 2.70 10.11
CA LEU A 2 -1.46 2.52 9.48
C LEU A 2 -1.44 3.40 8.23
N LEU A 3 -1.57 2.78 7.06
CA LEU A 3 -1.93 3.47 5.85
C LEU A 3 -3.44 3.69 5.91
N GLU A 4 -3.84 4.96 5.96
CA GLU A 4 -5.24 5.38 5.95
C GLU A 4 -5.64 5.76 4.52
N LEU A 5 -6.78 5.25 4.10
CA LEU A 5 -7.33 5.37 2.76
C LEU A 5 -8.79 5.81 2.86
N ASP A 6 -9.22 6.65 1.93
CA ASP A 6 -10.65 6.89 1.73
C ASP A 6 -11.35 5.57 1.39
N ALA A 7 -12.36 5.19 2.17
CA ALA A 7 -13.09 3.95 1.99
C ALA A 7 -14.12 4.02 0.86
N GLN A 8 -14.59 5.23 0.50
CA GLN A 8 -15.74 5.39 -0.38
C GLN A 8 -15.54 4.71 -1.74
N PRO A 9 -14.38 4.83 -2.44
CA PRO A 9 -14.17 4.14 -3.71
C PRO A 9 -14.27 2.61 -3.61
N PHE A 10 -13.89 2.03 -2.47
CA PHE A 10 -13.98 0.59 -2.24
C PHE A 10 -15.41 0.16 -1.91
N LEU A 11 -16.13 0.95 -1.11
CA LEU A 11 -17.55 0.74 -0.81
C LEU A 11 -18.40 0.79 -2.08
N ASP A 12 -18.16 1.79 -2.94
CA ASP A 12 -18.83 1.93 -4.23
C ASP A 12 -18.53 0.73 -5.16
N ALA A 13 -17.31 0.21 -5.09
CA ALA A 13 -16.89 -1.01 -5.78
C ALA A 13 -17.42 -2.32 -5.15
N GLY A 14 -18.18 -2.25 -4.06
CA GLY A 14 -18.86 -3.40 -3.45
C GLY A 14 -18.21 -3.98 -2.20
N LEU A 15 -17.27 -3.27 -1.58
CA LEU A 15 -16.68 -3.70 -0.31
C LEU A 15 -17.75 -3.96 0.75
N ASP A 16 -17.65 -5.13 1.38
CA ASP A 16 -18.31 -5.47 2.64
C ASP A 16 -17.28 -5.41 3.78
N PRO A 17 -17.25 -4.34 4.59
CA PRO A 17 -16.24 -4.16 5.63
C PRO A 17 -16.27 -5.26 6.71
N GLU A 18 -17.40 -5.95 6.91
CA GLU A 18 -17.51 -7.04 7.90
C GLU A 18 -16.76 -8.31 7.47
N LYS A 19 -16.38 -8.40 6.19
CA LYS A 19 -15.60 -9.52 5.62
C LYS A 19 -14.11 -9.25 5.53
N LEU A 20 -13.66 -8.04 5.86
CA LEU A 20 -12.24 -7.73 5.86
C LEU A 20 -11.53 -8.49 6.99
N PRO A 21 -10.30 -8.98 6.75
CA PRO A 21 -9.53 -9.66 7.78
C PRO A 21 -8.92 -8.64 8.77
N ASP A 22 -8.52 -9.12 9.95
CA ASP A 22 -8.16 -8.30 11.13
C ASP A 22 -7.05 -7.25 10.90
N GLN A 23 -6.21 -7.40 9.87
CA GLN A 23 -5.18 -6.41 9.53
C GLN A 23 -5.76 -5.15 8.86
N PHE A 24 -7.04 -5.18 8.49
CA PHE A 24 -7.79 -4.03 8.03
C PHE A 24 -8.78 -3.59 9.10
N SER A 25 -8.97 -2.28 9.21
CA SER A 25 -10.08 -1.72 9.97
C SER A 25 -10.80 -0.64 9.17
N TYR A 26 -12.08 -0.47 9.47
CA TYR A 26 -12.94 0.54 8.86
C TYR A 26 -13.66 1.28 9.98
N ASN A 27 -13.56 2.61 9.99
CA ASN A 27 -14.14 3.45 11.03
C ASN A 27 -15.43 4.19 10.61
N GLY A 28 -15.95 3.91 9.41
CA GLY A 28 -17.10 4.62 8.83
C GLY A 28 -16.72 5.61 7.73
N GLU A 29 -15.44 5.94 7.59
CA GLU A 29 -14.93 6.87 6.56
C GLU A 29 -13.61 6.38 5.97
N LEU A 30 -12.69 5.94 6.82
CA LEU A 30 -11.36 5.51 6.43
C LEU A 30 -11.21 4.00 6.54
N LEU A 31 -10.59 3.42 5.52
CA LEU A 31 -9.97 2.11 5.58
C LEU A 31 -8.54 2.26 6.06
N THR A 32 -8.16 1.38 6.96
CA THR A 32 -6.85 1.41 7.57
C THR A 32 -6.20 0.06 7.40
N VAL A 33 -5.02 0.01 6.77
CA VAL A 33 -4.21 -1.20 6.59
C VAL A 33 -2.83 -0.99 7.20
N GLY A 34 -2.28 -1.97 7.90
CA GLY A 34 -0.93 -1.81 8.39
C GLY A 34 -0.40 -2.89 9.31
N ILE A 35 0.86 -2.71 9.68
CA ILE A 35 1.54 -3.49 10.73
C ILE A 35 1.44 -2.79 12.07
N ASP A 36 1.30 -3.56 13.13
CA ASP A 36 1.45 -3.04 14.48
C ASP A 36 2.90 -2.56 14.71
N LEU A 37 3.06 -1.32 15.16
CA LEU A 37 4.36 -0.73 15.53
C LEU A 37 4.61 -0.77 17.05
N GLY A 38 3.70 -1.38 17.82
CA GLY A 38 3.63 -1.26 19.28
C GLY A 38 3.05 0.09 19.71
N ASP A 39 3.01 0.32 21.03
CA ASP A 39 2.37 1.49 21.67
C ASP A 39 3.05 2.85 21.42
N ASN A 40 3.96 2.94 20.45
CA ASN A 40 4.65 4.18 20.14
C ASN A 40 3.74 5.10 19.32
N ALA A 41 3.51 6.31 19.82
CA ALA A 41 2.84 7.35 19.03
C ALA A 41 3.63 7.57 17.73
N LEU A 42 2.91 7.59 16.61
CA LEU A 42 3.50 7.94 15.32
C LEU A 42 3.97 9.39 15.36
N GLY A 43 5.10 9.66 14.69
CA GLY A 43 5.57 11.02 14.48
C GLY A 43 4.48 11.89 13.82
N ALA A 44 4.36 13.15 14.26
CA ALA A 44 3.31 14.07 13.79
C ALA A 44 3.46 14.51 12.31
N THR A 45 4.52 14.09 11.64
CA THR A 45 4.81 14.40 10.23
C THR A 45 5.22 13.13 9.48
N ALA A 46 5.08 13.13 8.15
CA ALA A 46 5.51 12.00 7.32
C ALA A 46 7.00 11.66 7.51
N LEU A 47 7.87 12.67 7.64
CA LEU A 47 9.30 12.47 7.90
C LEU A 47 9.54 11.83 9.26
N ALA A 48 8.92 12.34 10.33
CA ALA A 48 9.08 11.79 11.67
C ALA A 48 8.53 10.35 11.77
N ALA A 49 7.40 10.08 11.10
CA ALA A 49 6.87 8.72 10.97
C ALA A 49 7.87 7.81 10.24
N TYR A 50 8.47 8.29 9.14
CA TYR A 50 9.47 7.51 8.41
C TYR A 50 10.73 7.22 9.25
N GLU A 51 11.29 8.23 9.92
CA GLU A 51 12.45 8.06 10.81
C GLU A 51 12.17 7.00 11.90
N GLN A 52 10.95 7.01 12.46
CA GLN A 52 10.53 6.03 13.46
C GLN A 52 10.39 4.61 12.90
N ILE A 53 9.89 4.45 11.67
CA ILE A 53 9.87 3.13 10.99
C ILE A 53 11.30 2.64 10.78
N VAL A 54 12.20 3.53 10.33
CA VAL A 54 13.61 3.20 10.11
C VAL A 54 14.28 2.72 11.40
N GLU A 55 13.93 3.31 12.54
CA GLU A 55 14.47 2.93 13.85
C GLU A 55 13.86 1.61 14.37
N LEU A 56 12.54 1.43 14.26
CA LEU A 56 11.82 0.35 14.92
C LEU A 56 11.62 -0.90 14.05
N LYS A 57 11.57 -0.73 12.73
CA LYS A 57 11.11 -1.72 11.74
C LYS A 57 11.89 -1.63 10.43
N ARG A 58 13.22 -1.53 10.52
CA ARG A 58 14.09 -1.35 9.35
C ARG A 58 13.90 -2.42 8.27
N GLU A 59 13.50 -3.63 8.67
CA GLU A 59 13.16 -4.76 7.80
C GLU A 59 11.97 -4.50 6.87
N HIS A 60 11.14 -3.51 7.17
CA HIS A 60 10.02 -3.07 6.32
C HIS A 60 10.41 -2.00 5.30
N ILE A 61 11.65 -1.52 5.32
CA ILE A 61 12.15 -0.52 4.37
C ILE A 61 12.84 -1.21 3.20
N GLY A 62 12.44 -0.87 1.98
CA GLY A 62 12.94 -1.45 0.74
C GLY A 62 13.45 -0.41 -0.26
N TYR A 63 14.12 -0.91 -1.29
CA TYR A 63 14.49 -0.14 -2.48
C TYR A 63 14.24 -0.97 -3.74
N HIS A 64 13.39 -0.45 -4.62
CA HIS A 64 13.06 -1.05 -5.90
C HIS A 64 14.07 -0.59 -6.96
N MET A 65 15.19 -1.32 -7.08
CA MET A 65 16.33 -0.97 -7.95
C MET A 65 15.94 -0.67 -9.41
N ALA A 66 14.94 -1.37 -9.97
CA ALA A 66 14.59 -1.19 -11.38
C ALA A 66 13.80 0.11 -11.66
N MET A 67 13.19 0.69 -10.62
CA MET A 67 12.42 1.95 -10.73
C MET A 67 13.08 3.08 -9.96
N ASP A 68 14.19 2.82 -9.26
CA ASP A 68 14.80 3.75 -8.32
C ASP A 68 13.81 4.32 -7.29
N HIS A 69 12.92 3.47 -6.76
CA HIS A 69 11.96 3.84 -5.72
C HIS A 69 12.40 3.35 -4.34
N TYR A 70 12.20 4.17 -3.31
CA TYR A 70 12.16 3.71 -1.94
C TYR A 70 10.77 3.17 -1.60
N GLY A 71 10.69 2.25 -0.65
CA GLY A 71 9.43 1.65 -0.25
C GLY A 71 9.32 1.40 1.24
N VAL A 72 8.09 1.47 1.75
CA VAL A 72 7.69 0.95 3.05
C VAL A 72 6.69 -0.17 2.83
N ASN A 73 7.00 -1.37 3.32
CA ASN A 73 6.15 -2.55 3.26
C ASN A 73 5.27 -2.64 4.52
N PHE A 74 3.95 -2.63 4.34
CA PHE A 74 2.95 -2.71 5.40
C PHE A 74 2.45 -4.13 5.67
N GLY A 75 3.17 -5.14 5.18
CA GLY A 75 2.79 -6.54 5.30
C GLY A 75 1.81 -6.98 4.21
N ASP A 76 1.73 -8.30 4.02
CA ASP A 76 0.77 -8.96 3.12
C ASP A 76 0.74 -8.41 1.69
N GLY A 77 1.86 -7.87 1.20
CA GLY A 77 1.97 -7.34 -0.16
C GLY A 77 1.42 -5.92 -0.35
N ASN A 78 1.15 -5.19 0.73
CA ASN A 78 0.79 -3.77 0.71
C ASN A 78 2.04 -2.89 0.87
N MET A 79 2.19 -1.86 0.06
CA MET A 79 3.38 -1.01 0.03
C MET A 79 3.04 0.46 -0.25
N PHE A 80 3.88 1.35 0.25
CA PHE A 80 3.95 2.75 -0.20
C PHE A 80 5.33 2.95 -0.78
N GLU A 81 5.40 3.41 -2.02
CA GLU A 81 6.64 3.63 -2.74
C GLU A 81 6.74 5.08 -3.23
N TRP A 82 7.95 5.63 -3.23
CA TRP A 82 8.23 6.93 -3.83
C TRP A 82 9.55 6.93 -4.57
N ALA A 83 9.60 7.71 -5.65
CA ALA A 83 10.79 7.90 -6.45
C ALA A 83 11.92 8.53 -5.63
N LYS A 84 13.14 8.04 -5.82
CA LYS A 84 14.35 8.64 -5.25
C LYS A 84 14.53 10.08 -5.74
N ASP A 85 14.28 10.30 -7.03
CA ASP A 85 14.35 11.59 -7.69
C ASP A 85 12.96 11.90 -8.28
N VAL A 86 12.29 12.92 -7.74
CA VAL A 86 10.95 13.34 -8.17
C VAL A 86 11.03 13.93 -9.58
N GLY A 87 10.15 13.50 -10.47
CA GLY A 87 10.06 14.01 -11.84
C GLY A 87 10.96 13.32 -12.87
N THR A 88 11.70 12.28 -12.47
CA THR A 88 12.52 11.47 -13.39
C THR A 88 11.87 10.12 -13.71
N ASN A 89 10.72 9.82 -13.11
CA ASN A 89 10.02 8.54 -13.22
C ASN A 89 8.58 8.76 -13.70
N ASP A 90 7.99 7.74 -14.32
CA ASP A 90 6.58 7.76 -14.78
C ASP A 90 5.57 7.87 -13.62
N LYS A 91 6.00 7.60 -12.38
CA LYS A 91 5.19 7.66 -11.15
C LYS A 91 6.10 8.10 -10.01
N ASP A 92 5.79 9.22 -9.38
CA ASP A 92 6.59 9.73 -8.26
C ASP A 92 6.22 9.08 -6.93
N ILE A 93 4.93 8.75 -6.76
CA ILE A 93 4.39 8.08 -5.57
C ILE A 93 3.45 6.96 -6.03
N VAL A 94 3.49 5.82 -5.36
CA VAL A 94 2.55 4.72 -5.60
C VAL A 94 2.12 4.10 -4.28
N PHE A 95 0.81 4.03 -4.06
CA PHE A 95 0.25 3.13 -3.06
C PHE A 95 -0.09 1.80 -3.73
N VAL A 96 0.32 0.70 -3.11
CA VAL A 96 0.16 -0.67 -3.61
C VAL A 96 -0.63 -1.45 -2.57
N LEU A 97 -1.74 -2.05 -2.97
CA LEU A 97 -2.54 -2.92 -2.12
C LEU A 97 -2.62 -4.32 -2.70
N GLU A 98 -2.62 -5.31 -1.80
CA GLU A 98 -2.94 -6.69 -2.13
C GLU A 98 -4.46 -6.80 -2.38
N PRO A 99 -4.91 -7.12 -3.60
CA PRO A 99 -6.32 -7.07 -3.96
C PRO A 99 -7.12 -8.21 -3.34
N LYS A 100 -6.49 -9.35 -3.02
CA LYS A 100 -7.20 -10.56 -2.59
C LYS A 100 -8.13 -10.33 -1.37
N PRO A 101 -7.70 -9.71 -0.25
CA PRO A 101 -8.59 -9.40 0.86
C PRO A 101 -9.82 -8.57 0.47
N PHE A 102 -9.65 -7.59 -0.43
CA PHE A 102 -10.74 -6.75 -0.91
C PHE A 102 -11.72 -7.54 -1.79
N ILE A 103 -11.20 -8.37 -2.70
CA ILE A 103 -12.01 -9.22 -3.57
C ILE A 103 -12.80 -10.24 -2.75
N ASP A 104 -12.16 -10.89 -1.78
CA ASP A 104 -12.81 -11.83 -0.86
C ASP A 104 -13.90 -11.13 -0.03
N ALA A 105 -13.74 -9.83 0.24
CA ALA A 105 -14.72 -8.96 0.87
C ALA A 105 -15.76 -8.35 -0.11
N GLY A 106 -15.76 -8.71 -1.39
CA GLY A 106 -16.80 -8.34 -2.36
C GLY A 106 -16.44 -7.19 -3.31
N VAL A 107 -15.26 -6.60 -3.18
CA VAL A 107 -14.80 -5.53 -4.08
C VAL A 107 -14.62 -6.05 -5.51
N ARG A 108 -15.15 -5.31 -6.48
CA ARG A 108 -14.80 -5.44 -7.89
C ARG A 108 -13.58 -4.55 -8.17
N PRO A 109 -12.37 -5.11 -8.30
CA PRO A 109 -11.14 -4.33 -8.25
C PRO A 109 -10.99 -3.36 -9.43
N ASP A 110 -11.53 -3.71 -10.60
CA ASP A 110 -11.57 -2.82 -11.78
C ASP A 110 -12.53 -1.63 -11.66
N GLU A 111 -13.35 -1.58 -10.59
CA GLU A 111 -14.34 -0.53 -10.35
C GLU A 111 -13.97 0.40 -9.17
N VAL A 112 -12.82 0.19 -8.54
CA VAL A 112 -12.36 1.05 -7.43
C VAL A 112 -11.86 2.37 -8.01
N ASP A 113 -12.66 3.43 -7.87
CA ASP A 113 -12.34 4.74 -8.47
C ASP A 113 -11.00 5.29 -7.98
N GLY A 114 -10.21 5.80 -8.93
CA GLY A 114 -8.86 6.30 -8.69
C GLY A 114 -7.81 5.22 -8.39
N TRP A 115 -8.13 3.93 -8.50
CA TRP A 115 -7.19 2.82 -8.40
C TRP A 115 -7.10 2.04 -9.70
N LEU A 116 -5.89 1.58 -10.03
CA LEU A 116 -5.61 0.70 -11.17
C LEU A 116 -5.47 -0.73 -10.69
N PHE A 117 -6.30 -1.65 -11.19
CA PHE A 117 -6.07 -3.08 -11.03
C PHE A 117 -5.19 -3.59 -12.17
N ALA A 118 -3.96 -4.02 -11.85
CA ALA A 118 -2.99 -4.42 -12.87
C ALA A 118 -2.03 -5.50 -12.36
N LYS A 119 -1.42 -6.21 -13.31
CA LYS A 119 -0.32 -7.14 -13.02
C LYS A 119 0.98 -6.35 -12.85
N VAL A 120 1.73 -6.70 -11.80
CA VAL A 120 3.09 -6.21 -11.57
C VAL A 120 4.04 -7.40 -11.50
N GLU A 121 5.24 -7.23 -12.07
CA GLU A 121 6.32 -8.19 -11.91
C GLU A 121 6.93 -8.05 -10.52
N THR A 122 7.09 -9.17 -9.82
CA THR A 122 7.78 -9.25 -8.53
C THR A 122 8.62 -10.52 -8.47
N MET A 123 9.46 -10.65 -7.45
CA MET A 123 10.18 -11.90 -7.18
C MET A 123 9.44 -12.70 -6.10
N ASP A 124 9.25 -14.00 -6.33
CA ASP A 124 8.79 -14.92 -5.30
C ASP A 124 9.90 -15.20 -4.26
N ASP A 125 9.56 -15.94 -3.19
CA ASP A 125 10.50 -16.33 -2.12
C ASP A 125 11.72 -17.15 -2.62
N LYS A 126 11.68 -17.64 -3.86
CA LYS A 126 12.75 -18.40 -4.51
C LYS A 126 13.56 -17.55 -5.49
N GLY A 127 13.28 -16.26 -5.59
CA GLY A 127 13.94 -15.31 -6.48
C GLY A 127 13.50 -15.43 -7.95
N LYS A 128 12.37 -16.09 -8.23
CA LYS A 128 11.83 -16.19 -9.58
C LYS A 128 10.89 -15.01 -9.84
N THR A 129 11.04 -14.39 -11.01
CA THR A 129 10.07 -13.40 -11.49
C THR A 129 8.69 -14.04 -11.71
N VAL A 130 7.68 -13.44 -11.10
CA VAL A 130 6.26 -13.79 -11.21
C VAL A 130 5.43 -12.53 -11.41
N GLU A 131 4.28 -12.66 -12.07
CA GLU A 131 3.31 -11.57 -12.18
C GLU A 131 2.20 -11.76 -11.14
N VAL A 132 1.91 -10.72 -10.37
CA VAL A 132 0.85 -10.71 -9.37
C VAL A 132 -0.09 -9.53 -9.60
N ASP A 133 -1.38 -9.75 -9.37
CA ASP A 133 -2.36 -8.67 -9.45
C ASP A 133 -2.22 -7.72 -8.26
N LYS A 134 -2.30 -6.41 -8.50
CA LYS A 134 -2.24 -5.35 -7.50
C LYS A 134 -3.27 -4.27 -7.77
N LEU A 135 -3.75 -3.65 -6.69
CA LEU A 135 -4.42 -2.35 -6.76
C LEU A 135 -3.37 -1.26 -6.56
N LEU A 136 -3.25 -0.37 -7.54
CA LEU A 136 -2.22 0.68 -7.58
C LEU A 136 -2.88 2.05 -7.60
N LYS A 137 -2.46 2.96 -6.71
CA LYS A 137 -2.81 4.38 -6.76
C LYS A 137 -1.56 5.20 -7.03
N PRO A 138 -1.20 5.41 -8.31
CA PRO A 138 -0.04 6.21 -8.68
C PRO A 138 -0.35 7.71 -8.64
N PHE A 139 0.65 8.51 -8.33
CA PHE A 139 0.63 9.95 -8.46
C PHE A 139 1.87 10.41 -9.22
N ASP A 140 1.64 11.32 -10.17
CA ASP A 140 2.65 12.15 -10.80
C ASP A 140 2.60 13.52 -10.11
N LEU A 141 3.74 14.03 -9.65
CA LEU A 141 3.80 15.31 -8.94
C LEU A 141 4.16 16.48 -9.88
N GLN A 142 4.12 16.28 -11.20
CA GLN A 142 4.34 17.31 -12.22
C GLN A 142 3.08 17.85 -12.90
#